data_AF-A0AAD4NEG5-F1
#
_entry.id   AF-A0AAD4NEG5-F1
#
_cell.length_a   1.000
_cell.length_b   1.000
_cell.length_c   1.000
_cell.angle_alpha   90.00
_cell.angle_beta   90.00
_cell.angle_gamma   90.00
#
_symmetry.space_group_name_H-M   'P 1'
#
loop_
_entity.id
_entity.type
_entity.pdbx_description
1 polymer ?
#
loop_
_entity_poly.entity_id
_entity_poly.type
_entity_poly.pdbx_seq_one_letter_code
_entity_poly.pdbx_strand_id
1 'polypeptide(L)'
;MDTQRGKALVLCNGFLMATHRQSSDGLRQFWRCQMHFKGCHGRAVSAVGSTTLKETAHHDIHVASPVEAKQISKANQFTQLALSPLFPIEFWNCFSSVLDNQARTNNAIEGWHRVFNQKFSKRNLNLSHFIIKLKEEEHTTWQLALRHAANPADPLRNPRSTKQINSERQISKLVTNFVEVDRANRQRLPYLRSLQFHLAVSYTCSCNG
;
A
#
# COMPACT_ATOMS: atom_id res chain seq x y z
N MET A 1 26.88 2.68 -4.21
CA MET A 1 25.81 2.21 -5.12
C MET A 1 25.86 3.03 -6.38
N ASP A 2 25.80 2.44 -7.57
CA ASP A 2 25.92 3.22 -8.80
C ASP A 2 24.57 3.43 -9.47
N THR A 3 24.31 4.67 -9.91
CA THR A 3 23.14 4.96 -10.76
C THR A 3 23.33 4.38 -12.15
N GLN A 4 22.24 4.16 -12.90
CA GLN A 4 22.27 3.84 -14.34
C GLN A 4 23.05 4.88 -15.19
N ARG A 5 23.40 6.03 -14.62
CA ARG A 5 24.19 7.10 -15.23
C ARG A 5 25.59 7.26 -14.61
N GLY A 6 26.11 6.24 -13.92
CA GLY A 6 27.49 6.18 -13.44
C GLY A 6 27.84 7.08 -12.25
N LYS A 7 26.87 7.76 -11.63
CA LYS A 7 27.11 8.54 -10.40
C LYS A 7 27.00 7.64 -9.18
N ALA A 8 28.02 7.67 -8.33
CA ALA A 8 28.02 6.94 -7.06
C ALA A 8 27.06 7.60 -6.06
N LEU A 9 26.33 6.75 -5.35
CA LEU A 9 25.36 7.06 -4.31
C LEU A 9 25.78 6.41 -3.01
N VAL A 10 25.59 7.15 -1.92
CA VAL A 10 25.76 6.68 -0.54
C VAL A 10 24.51 6.97 0.27
N LEU A 11 24.17 6.07 1.19
CA LEU A 11 23.10 6.23 2.15
C LEU A 11 23.65 6.94 3.39
N CYS A 12 23.00 8.01 3.85
CA CYS A 12 23.38 8.74 5.05
C CYS A 12 22.11 9.11 5.83
N ASN A 13 21.96 8.60 7.06
CA ASN A 13 20.79 8.84 7.91
C ASN A 13 19.43 8.64 7.20
N GLY A 14 19.34 7.59 6.36
CA GLY A 14 18.14 7.28 5.56
C GLY A 14 18.00 8.10 4.26
N PHE A 15 18.85 9.09 4.00
CA PHE A 15 18.84 9.89 2.77
C PHE A 15 19.86 9.38 1.74
N LEU A 16 19.49 9.43 0.47
CA LEU A 16 20.39 9.15 -0.64
C LEU A 16 21.20 10.39 -1.03
N MET A 17 22.52 10.24 -1.01
CA MET A 17 23.48 11.29 -1.32
C MET A 17 24.26 10.92 -2.59
N ALA A 18 24.28 11.83 -3.58
CA ALA A 18 25.02 11.69 -4.83
C ALA A 18 26.36 12.43 -4.78
N THR A 19 27.38 11.85 -5.41
CA THR A 19 28.69 12.51 -5.56
C THR A 19 28.55 13.83 -6.30
N HIS A 20 29.14 14.88 -5.74
CA HIS A 20 29.14 16.22 -6.34
C HIS A 20 30.54 16.65 -6.79
N ARG A 21 31.52 16.65 -5.88
CA ARG A 21 32.91 16.99 -6.22
C ARG A 21 33.89 16.36 -5.23
N GLN A 22 35.15 16.25 -5.64
CA GLN A 22 36.27 15.89 -4.77
C GLN A 22 37.09 17.14 -4.46
N SER A 23 37.75 17.17 -3.32
CA SER A 23 38.75 18.19 -2.98
C SER A 23 39.95 18.09 -3.95
N SER A 24 40.59 19.22 -4.24
CA SER A 24 41.84 19.31 -5.02
C SER A 24 42.90 18.32 -4.54
N ASP A 25 42.96 18.12 -3.22
CA ASP A 25 43.99 17.32 -2.57
C ASP A 25 43.63 15.83 -2.58
N GLY A 26 42.49 15.47 -3.17
CA GLY A 26 42.01 14.10 -3.25
C GLY A 26 41.51 13.50 -1.94
N LEU A 27 41.65 14.18 -0.80
CA LEU A 27 41.39 13.64 0.54
C LEU A 27 39.90 13.63 0.94
N ARG A 28 39.08 14.51 0.38
CA ARG A 28 37.67 14.69 0.78
C ARG A 28 36.73 14.58 -0.41
N GLN A 29 35.60 13.92 -0.19
CA GLN A 29 34.52 13.80 -1.17
C GLN A 29 33.27 14.51 -0.65
N PHE A 30 32.69 15.35 -1.50
CA PHE A 30 31.51 16.14 -1.22
C PHE A 30 30.29 15.51 -1.88
N TRP A 31 29.23 15.40 -1.09
CA TRP A 31 27.97 14.75 -1.46
C TRP A 31 26.81 15.73 -1.37
N ARG A 32 25.81 15.56 -2.25
CA ARG A 32 24.55 16.33 -2.26
C ARG A 32 23.37 15.39 -2.20
N CYS A 33 22.30 15.77 -1.52
CA CYS A 33 21.06 14.99 -1.54
C CYS A 33 20.56 14.79 -2.97
N GLN A 34 20.07 13.57 -3.27
CA GLN A 34 19.50 13.24 -4.56
C GLN A 34 18.29 14.13 -4.90
N MET A 35 17.51 14.56 -3.90
CA MET A 35 16.36 15.45 -4.07
C MET A 35 16.75 16.93 -4.16
N HIS A 36 18.03 17.27 -4.39
CA HIS A 36 18.47 18.66 -4.53
C HIS A 36 17.73 19.43 -5.64
N PHE A 37 17.36 18.75 -6.72
CA PHE A 37 16.55 19.34 -7.80
C PHE A 37 15.13 19.72 -7.36
N LYS A 38 14.64 19.18 -6.23
CA LYS A 38 13.36 19.55 -5.60
C LYS A 38 13.53 20.56 -4.46
N GLY A 39 14.70 21.20 -4.32
CA GLY A 39 14.97 22.20 -3.29
C GLY A 39 15.63 21.67 -2.01
N CYS A 40 16.07 20.39 -1.97
CA CYS A 40 16.82 19.91 -0.81
C CYS A 40 18.27 20.43 -0.80
N HIS A 41 18.67 21.09 0.28
CA HIS A 41 20.03 21.60 0.45
C HIS A 41 20.97 20.66 1.24
N GLY A 42 20.54 19.43 1.53
CA GLY A 42 21.34 18.43 2.25
C GLY A 42 22.73 18.22 1.63
N ARG A 43 23.76 18.23 2.50
CA ARG A 43 25.18 18.06 2.15
C ARG A 43 25.84 17.12 3.15
N ALA A 44 26.80 16.34 2.64
CA ALA A 44 27.67 15.54 3.48
C ALA A 44 29.11 15.55 2.94
N VAL A 45 30.05 15.29 3.83
CA VAL A 45 31.48 15.17 3.50
C VAL A 45 32.00 13.86 4.06
N SER A 46 32.72 13.09 3.25
CA SER A 46 33.50 11.94 3.70
C SER A 46 34.98 12.14 3.37
N ALA A 47 35.84 11.45 4.12
CA ALA A 47 37.19 11.16 3.62
C ALA A 47 37.08 10.15 2.46
N VAL A 48 37.94 10.29 1.45
CA VAL A 48 37.96 9.36 0.32
C VAL A 48 38.34 7.96 0.83
N GLY A 49 37.48 6.97 0.58
CA GLY A 49 37.61 5.60 1.08
C GLY A 49 36.96 5.34 2.46
N SER A 50 36.43 6.36 3.15
CA SER A 50 35.70 6.18 4.41
C SER A 50 34.19 6.17 4.20
N THR A 51 33.50 5.24 4.87
CA THR A 51 32.04 5.16 4.96
C THR A 51 31.43 6.19 5.92
N THR A 52 32.27 6.91 6.67
CA THR A 52 31.81 7.87 7.69
C THR A 52 31.53 9.21 7.04
N LEU A 53 30.26 9.64 7.09
CA LEU A 53 29.81 10.92 6.55
C LEU A 53 29.57 11.92 7.69
N LYS A 54 30.13 13.13 7.57
CA LYS A 54 29.77 14.28 8.40
C LYS A 54 28.72 15.10 7.66
N GLU A 55 27.52 15.18 8.22
CA GLU A 55 26.37 15.86 7.62
C GLU A 55 26.31 17.34 8.01
N THR A 56 25.66 18.12 7.15
CA THR A 56 25.09 19.44 7.47
C THR A 56 23.58 19.26 7.60
N ALA A 57 22.93 20.03 8.50
CA ALA A 57 21.51 19.89 8.83
C ALA A 57 20.61 19.68 7.60
N HIS A 58 19.83 18.60 7.63
CA HIS A 58 18.77 18.32 6.66
C HIS A 58 17.49 19.06 7.05
N HIS A 59 16.73 19.55 6.08
CA HIS A 59 15.37 20.08 6.32
C HIS A 59 14.32 19.03 5.92
N ASP A 60 13.21 18.98 6.67
CA ASP A 60 12.08 18.01 6.61
C ASP A 60 11.27 17.98 5.29
N ILE A 61 11.79 18.53 4.20
CA ILE A 61 11.06 18.70 2.92
C ILE A 61 10.72 17.36 2.24
N HIS A 62 11.34 16.27 2.69
CA HIS A 62 11.09 14.92 2.19
C HIS A 62 11.51 13.89 3.22
N VAL A 63 10.76 12.80 3.28
CA VAL A 63 11.06 11.64 4.12
C VAL A 63 12.32 10.95 3.59
N ALA A 64 13.05 10.28 4.48
CA ALA A 64 14.13 9.36 4.15
C ALA A 64 13.79 8.52 2.90
N SER A 65 14.78 8.33 2.03
CA SER A 65 14.60 7.73 0.71
C SER A 65 14.04 6.30 0.83
N PRO A 66 13.14 5.83 -0.06
CA PRO A 66 12.64 4.45 -0.11
C PRO A 66 13.72 3.41 -0.44
N VAL A 67 15.00 3.77 -0.38
CA VAL A 67 16.11 2.86 -0.67
C VAL A 67 16.33 1.85 0.43
N GLU A 68 15.96 2.12 1.68
CA GLU A 68 15.79 1.04 2.66
C GLU A 68 14.76 0.03 2.15
N ALA A 69 13.58 0.47 1.69
CA ALA A 69 12.58 -0.44 1.13
C ALA A 69 13.05 -1.19 -0.15
N LYS A 70 13.90 -0.58 -0.99
CA LYS A 70 14.47 -1.23 -2.19
C LYS A 70 15.69 -2.12 -1.91
N GLN A 71 16.48 -1.82 -0.88
CA GLN A 71 17.59 -2.66 -0.43
C GLN A 71 17.06 -3.85 0.35
N ILE A 72 16.03 -3.65 1.19
CA ILE A 72 15.24 -4.72 1.80
C ILE A 72 14.67 -5.63 0.71
N SER A 73 14.09 -5.09 -0.37
CA SER A 73 13.50 -5.94 -1.42
C SER A 73 14.52 -6.73 -2.25
N LYS A 74 15.72 -6.18 -2.50
CA LYS A 74 16.79 -6.88 -3.25
C LYS A 74 17.61 -7.84 -2.38
N ALA A 75 17.82 -7.55 -1.11
CA ALA A 75 18.49 -8.45 -0.16
C ALA A 75 17.57 -9.62 0.25
N ASN A 76 16.26 -9.36 0.41
CA ASN A 76 15.26 -10.39 0.72
C ASN A 76 14.95 -11.34 -0.45
N GLN A 77 15.40 -11.05 -1.68
CA GLN A 77 15.23 -11.99 -2.79
C GLN A 77 16.14 -13.22 -2.67
N PHE A 78 17.23 -13.15 -1.90
CA PHE A 78 18.23 -14.23 -1.82
C PHE A 78 18.62 -14.67 -0.40
N THR A 79 18.10 -14.02 0.65
CA THR A 79 18.31 -14.45 2.04
C THR A 79 16.98 -14.66 2.75
N GLN A 80 16.35 -15.82 2.50
CA GLN A 80 15.29 -16.36 3.36
C GLN A 80 15.86 -16.90 4.69
N LEU A 81 16.66 -16.10 5.42
CA LEU A 81 16.74 -16.33 6.86
C LEU A 81 15.44 -15.77 7.42
N ALA A 82 14.51 -16.68 7.68
CA ALA A 82 13.14 -16.42 8.10
C ALA A 82 13.09 -15.55 9.35
N LEU A 83 13.14 -14.22 9.16
CA LEU A 83 12.69 -13.30 10.18
C LEU A 83 11.23 -13.61 10.43
N SER A 84 10.90 -13.88 11.69
CA SER A 84 9.51 -14.07 12.10
C SER A 84 8.72 -12.83 11.65
N PRO A 85 7.53 -13.01 11.06
CA PRO A 85 6.74 -11.88 10.59
C PRO A 85 6.50 -10.90 11.76
N LEU A 86 6.58 -9.60 11.47
CA LEU A 86 6.35 -8.54 12.47
C LEU A 86 5.00 -8.68 13.18
N PHE A 87 4.02 -9.28 12.49
CA PHE A 87 2.69 -9.52 13.01
C PHE A 87 2.35 -11.01 12.97
N PRO A 88 1.77 -11.57 14.04
CA PRO A 88 1.26 -12.93 14.07
C PRO A 88 0.26 -13.18 12.93
N ILE A 89 0.19 -14.43 12.44
CA ILE A 89 -0.64 -14.79 11.29
C ILE A 89 -2.12 -14.52 11.54
N GLU A 90 -2.57 -14.63 12.78
CA GLU A 90 -3.92 -14.36 13.24
C GLU A 90 -4.38 -12.93 12.91
N PHE A 91 -3.44 -11.99 12.78
CA PHE A 91 -3.75 -10.58 12.55
C PHE A 91 -4.02 -10.25 11.08
N TRP A 92 -3.35 -10.93 10.14
CA TRP A 92 -3.43 -10.64 8.70
C TRP A 92 -4.07 -11.77 7.88
N ASN A 93 -4.44 -12.87 8.53
CA ASN A 93 -5.11 -13.99 7.89
C ASN A 93 -6.63 -13.81 7.91
N CYS A 94 -7.24 -13.66 6.73
CA CYS A 94 -8.70 -13.56 6.59
C CYS A 94 -9.38 -14.92 6.35
N PHE A 95 -8.73 -16.05 6.62
CA PHE A 95 -9.26 -17.39 6.35
C PHE A 95 -10.61 -17.64 7.01
N SER A 96 -10.72 -17.39 8.31
CA SER A 96 -11.99 -17.55 9.04
C SER A 96 -13.06 -16.59 8.52
N SER A 97 -12.69 -15.33 8.25
CA SER A 97 -13.61 -14.36 7.66
C SER A 97 -14.16 -14.80 6.30
N VAL A 98 -13.36 -15.51 5.48
CA VAL A 98 -13.84 -16.07 4.20
C VAL A 98 -14.84 -17.20 4.45
N LEU A 99 -14.58 -18.09 5.41
CA LEU A 99 -15.48 -19.20 5.75
C LEU A 99 -16.81 -18.69 6.31
N ASP A 100 -16.76 -17.68 7.18
CA ASP A 100 -17.92 -17.09 7.85
C ASP A 100 -18.67 -16.08 6.97
N ASN A 101 -18.27 -15.96 5.69
CA ASN A 101 -18.79 -14.99 4.73
C ASN A 101 -18.79 -13.54 5.25
N GLN A 102 -17.77 -13.20 6.05
CA GLN A 102 -17.56 -11.87 6.63
C GLN A 102 -16.73 -10.98 5.70
N ALA A 103 -16.79 -9.66 5.94
CA ALA A 103 -15.97 -8.71 5.24
C ALA A 103 -14.47 -8.98 5.49
N ARG A 104 -13.68 -9.08 4.42
CA ARG A 104 -12.23 -9.40 4.49
C ARG A 104 -11.35 -8.15 4.60
N THR A 105 -11.90 -6.99 4.33
CA THR A 105 -11.19 -5.70 4.36
C THR A 105 -12.11 -4.63 4.93
N ASN A 106 -11.49 -3.52 5.33
CA ASN A 106 -12.15 -2.28 5.75
C ASN A 106 -12.76 -1.47 4.59
N ASN A 107 -12.91 -2.03 3.38
CA ASN A 107 -13.41 -1.30 2.20
C ASN A 107 -14.75 -0.60 2.45
N ALA A 108 -15.62 -1.19 3.28
CA ALA A 108 -16.89 -0.59 3.65
C ALA A 108 -16.69 0.70 4.48
N ILE A 109 -15.77 0.66 5.44
CA ILE A 109 -15.40 1.80 6.28
C ILE A 109 -14.70 2.86 5.44
N GLU A 110 -13.74 2.48 4.59
CA GLU A 110 -13.06 3.41 3.68
C GLU A 110 -14.04 4.06 2.70
N GLY A 111 -14.97 3.28 2.18
CA GLY A 111 -16.06 3.77 1.33
C GLY A 111 -16.96 4.76 2.06
N TRP A 112 -17.36 4.45 3.30
CA TRP A 112 -18.15 5.35 4.13
C TRP A 112 -17.38 6.64 4.45
N HIS A 113 -16.12 6.54 4.89
CA HIS A 113 -15.26 7.68 5.18
C HIS A 113 -15.07 8.56 3.94
N ARG A 114 -14.90 7.96 2.76
CA ARG A 114 -14.78 8.70 1.49
C ARG A 114 -16.05 9.49 1.18
N VAL A 115 -17.22 8.86 1.27
CA VAL A 115 -18.51 9.53 1.02
C VAL A 115 -18.76 10.62 2.06
N PHE A 116 -18.48 10.33 3.32
CA PHE A 116 -18.58 11.29 4.41
C PHE A 116 -17.69 12.50 4.16
N ASN A 117 -16.41 12.29 3.87
CA ASN A 117 -15.49 13.38 3.54
C ASN A 117 -15.93 14.14 2.28
N GLN A 118 -16.44 13.48 1.26
CA GLN A 118 -16.96 14.18 0.07
C GLN A 118 -18.11 15.13 0.41
N LYS A 119 -18.96 14.77 1.38
CA LYS A 119 -20.13 15.58 1.77
C LYS A 119 -19.82 16.63 2.84
N PHE A 120 -18.89 16.34 3.74
CA PHE A 120 -18.62 17.14 4.94
C PHE A 120 -17.24 17.82 4.96
N SER A 121 -16.33 17.52 4.04
CA SER A 121 -15.01 18.18 3.99
C SER A 121 -15.09 19.57 3.35
N LYS A 122 -15.57 20.55 4.12
CA LYS A 122 -15.42 21.99 3.83
C LYS A 122 -14.37 22.58 4.75
N ARG A 123 -13.50 23.45 4.23
CA ARG A 123 -12.41 24.10 4.98
C ARG A 123 -12.88 24.76 6.29
N ASN A 124 -14.08 25.33 6.29
CA ASN A 124 -14.73 25.95 7.46
C ASN A 124 -16.17 25.47 7.59
N LEU A 125 -16.36 24.19 7.94
CA LEU A 125 -17.70 23.66 8.21
C LEU A 125 -18.19 24.21 9.56
N ASN A 126 -19.15 25.11 9.55
CA ASN A 126 -19.81 25.57 10.79
C ASN A 126 -20.99 24.65 11.15
N LEU A 127 -21.42 24.68 12.41
CA LEU A 127 -22.47 23.80 12.94
C LEU A 127 -23.77 23.90 12.13
N SER A 128 -24.20 25.10 11.74
CA SER A 128 -25.41 25.30 10.95
C SER A 128 -25.32 24.60 9.59
N HIS A 129 -24.19 24.72 8.90
CA HIS A 129 -23.96 24.09 7.60
C HIS A 129 -23.84 22.56 7.73
N PHE A 130 -23.28 22.07 8.84
CA PHE A 130 -23.28 20.64 9.17
C PHE A 130 -24.70 20.10 9.38
N ILE A 131 -25.54 20.80 10.14
CA ILE A 131 -26.94 20.41 10.38
C ILE A 131 -27.75 20.40 9.08
N ILE A 132 -27.56 21.38 8.21
CA ILE A 132 -28.22 21.41 6.89
C ILE A 132 -27.83 20.17 6.08
N LYS A 133 -26.53 19.83 6.04
CA LYS A 133 -26.06 18.63 5.33
C LYS A 133 -26.59 17.34 5.92
N LEU A 134 -26.73 17.24 7.25
CA LEU A 134 -27.38 16.08 7.87
C LEU A 134 -28.84 15.93 7.46
N LYS A 135 -29.60 17.04 7.38
CA LYS A 135 -30.99 17.01 6.90
C LYS A 135 -31.11 16.58 5.44
N GLU A 136 -30.19 17.01 4.57
CA GLU A 136 -30.13 16.57 3.17
C GLU A 136 -29.85 15.06 3.06
N GLU A 137 -28.93 14.54 3.88
CA GLU A 137 -28.63 13.10 3.95
C GLU A 137 -29.80 12.27 4.45
N GLU A 138 -30.45 12.75 5.52
CA GLU A 138 -31.65 12.14 6.05
C GLU A 138 -32.73 12.07 4.96
N HIS A 139 -33.03 13.20 4.30
CA HIS A 139 -34.04 13.26 3.24
C HIS A 139 -33.75 12.27 2.11
N THR A 140 -32.50 12.19 1.64
CA THR A 140 -32.08 11.25 0.58
C THR A 140 -32.27 9.80 1.03
N THR A 141 -31.97 9.50 2.30
CA THR A 141 -32.12 8.15 2.88
C THR A 141 -33.60 7.76 2.99
N TRP A 142 -34.46 8.69 3.40
CA TRP A 142 -35.91 8.48 3.44
C TRP A 142 -36.50 8.20 2.05
N GLN A 143 -36.08 8.97 1.04
CA GLN A 143 -36.50 8.71 -0.35
C GLN A 143 -36.10 7.31 -0.81
N LEU A 144 -34.89 6.87 -0.46
CA LEU A 144 -34.42 5.53 -0.79
C LEU A 144 -35.24 4.43 -0.09
N ALA A 145 -35.60 4.63 1.18
CA ALA A 145 -36.42 3.71 1.95
C ALA A 145 -37.86 3.60 1.38
N LEU A 146 -38.47 4.73 1.02
CA LEU A 146 -39.78 4.76 0.37
C LEU A 146 -39.76 4.06 -0.99
N ARG A 147 -38.73 4.31 -1.81
CA ARG A 147 -38.54 3.63 -3.09
C ARG A 147 -38.48 2.11 -2.93
N HIS A 148 -37.71 1.63 -1.94
CA HIS A 148 -37.62 0.21 -1.63
C HIS A 148 -38.92 -0.39 -1.09
N ALA A 149 -39.67 0.36 -0.28
CA ALA A 149 -40.97 -0.07 0.22
C ALA A 149 -42.00 -0.21 -0.92
N ALA A 150 -41.96 0.69 -1.90
CA ALA A 150 -42.83 0.65 -3.07
C ALA A 150 -42.45 -0.45 -4.08
N ASN A 151 -41.15 -0.71 -4.25
CA ASN A 151 -40.65 -1.79 -5.09
C ASN A 151 -39.46 -2.50 -4.41
N PRO A 152 -39.72 -3.58 -3.64
CA PRO A 152 -38.67 -4.34 -2.98
C PRO A 152 -37.70 -5.03 -3.95
N ALA A 153 -38.09 -5.21 -5.23
CA ALA A 153 -37.23 -5.78 -6.25
C ALA A 153 -36.29 -4.75 -6.90
N ASP A 154 -36.47 -3.45 -6.63
CA ASP A 154 -35.60 -2.39 -7.12
C ASP A 154 -34.30 -2.35 -6.30
N PRO A 155 -33.14 -2.64 -6.90
CA PRO A 155 -31.88 -2.69 -6.16
C PRO A 155 -31.48 -1.30 -5.66
N LEU A 156 -31.39 -1.15 -4.33
CA LEU A 156 -30.93 0.09 -3.67
C LEU A 156 -29.50 0.50 -4.05
N ARG A 157 -28.72 -0.46 -4.53
CA ARG A 157 -27.33 -0.28 -4.90
C ARG A 157 -27.09 -0.97 -6.21
N ASN A 158 -26.23 -0.37 -7.04
CA ASN A 158 -25.79 -1.02 -8.27
C ASN A 158 -25.29 -2.44 -7.96
N PRO A 159 -25.67 -3.41 -8.80
CA PRO A 159 -25.22 -4.78 -8.63
C PRO A 159 -23.69 -4.82 -8.61
N ARG A 160 -23.15 -5.68 -7.75
CA ARG A 160 -21.70 -5.90 -7.69
C ARG A 160 -21.21 -6.32 -9.07
N SER A 161 -20.04 -5.81 -9.45
CA SER A 161 -19.42 -6.20 -10.72
C SER A 161 -19.26 -7.73 -10.79
N THR A 162 -19.56 -8.32 -11.94
CA THR A 162 -19.34 -9.74 -12.22
C THR A 162 -17.91 -10.16 -11.87
N LYS A 163 -16.93 -9.27 -12.08
CA LYS A 163 -15.53 -9.49 -11.69
C LYS A 163 -15.40 -9.74 -10.20
N GLN A 164 -15.99 -8.88 -9.37
CA GLN A 164 -15.92 -8.99 -7.92
C GLN A 164 -16.61 -10.26 -7.41
N ILE A 165 -17.79 -10.57 -7.96
CA ILE A 165 -18.55 -11.79 -7.63
C ILE A 165 -17.71 -13.04 -7.96
N ASN A 166 -17.08 -13.06 -9.13
CA ASN A 166 -16.23 -14.18 -9.56
C ASN A 166 -14.99 -14.33 -8.68
N SER A 167 -14.31 -13.22 -8.34
CA SER A 167 -13.17 -13.25 -7.41
C SER A 167 -13.57 -13.75 -6.02
N GLU A 168 -14.69 -13.29 -5.47
CA GLU A 168 -15.22 -13.78 -4.19
C GLU A 168 -15.51 -15.27 -4.23
N ARG A 169 -16.18 -15.74 -5.30
CA ARG A 169 -16.47 -17.16 -5.52
C ARG A 169 -15.20 -18.00 -5.59
N GLN A 170 -14.17 -17.54 -6.30
CA GLN A 170 -12.90 -18.26 -6.41
C GLN A 170 -12.16 -18.34 -5.07
N ILE A 171 -12.11 -17.23 -4.32
CA ILE A 171 -11.49 -17.21 -2.99
C ILE A 171 -12.22 -18.17 -2.04
N SER A 172 -13.55 -18.16 -2.05
CA SER A 172 -14.36 -19.08 -1.24
C SER A 172 -14.05 -20.54 -1.60
N LYS A 173 -14.07 -20.90 -2.89
CA LYS A 173 -13.69 -22.25 -3.35
C LYS A 173 -12.30 -22.67 -2.89
N LEU A 174 -11.31 -21.79 -2.99
CA LEU A 174 -9.95 -22.08 -2.57
C LEU A 174 -9.86 -22.36 -1.07
N VAL A 175 -10.56 -21.59 -0.26
CA VAL A 175 -10.59 -21.73 1.20
C VAL A 175 -11.37 -22.99 1.63
N THR A 176 -12.52 -23.29 1.02
CA THR A 176 -13.27 -24.51 1.31
C THR A 176 -12.49 -25.76 0.91
N ASN A 177 -11.91 -25.78 -0.29
CA ASN A 177 -11.04 -26.86 -0.75
C ASN A 177 -9.77 -26.98 0.11
N PHE A 178 -9.37 -25.92 0.81
CA PHE A 178 -8.28 -26.00 1.79
C PHE A 178 -8.64 -26.86 3.01
N VAL A 179 -9.90 -26.87 3.42
CA VAL A 179 -10.40 -27.68 4.54
C VAL A 179 -10.68 -29.12 4.11
N GLU A 180 -11.34 -29.30 2.95
CA GLU A 180 -11.83 -30.60 2.49
C GLU A 180 -10.72 -31.58 2.05
N VAL A 181 -9.58 -31.07 1.59
CA VAL A 181 -8.46 -31.92 1.16
C VAL A 181 -7.41 -31.95 2.28
N ASP A 182 -7.30 -33.08 2.96
CA ASP A 182 -6.42 -33.34 4.12
C ASP A 182 -5.05 -32.61 4.04
N ARG A 183 -4.69 -31.90 5.13
CA ARG A 183 -3.43 -31.14 5.26
C ARG A 183 -2.20 -32.06 5.15
N ALA A 184 -2.34 -33.32 5.53
CA ALA A 184 -1.24 -34.29 5.50
C ALA A 184 -0.95 -34.84 4.10
N ASN A 185 -1.94 -34.83 3.20
CA ASN A 185 -1.88 -35.50 1.90
C ASN A 185 -1.62 -34.56 0.72
N ARG A 186 -1.39 -33.26 1.00
CA ARG A 186 -1.16 -32.25 -0.02
C ARG A 186 0.32 -32.18 -0.41
N GLN A 187 0.64 -32.47 -1.66
CA GLN A 187 1.88 -31.97 -2.24
C GLN A 187 1.82 -30.43 -2.26
N ARG A 188 2.60 -29.80 -1.37
CA ARG A 188 2.53 -28.35 -1.07
C ARG A 188 2.73 -27.48 -2.31
N LEU A 189 3.57 -27.91 -3.25
CA LEU A 189 3.95 -27.17 -4.45
C LEU A 189 2.84 -27.10 -5.52
N PRO A 190 2.18 -28.21 -5.94
CA PRO A 190 1.01 -28.15 -6.82
C PRO A 190 -0.10 -27.23 -6.32
N TYR A 191 -0.38 -27.26 -5.02
CA TYR A 191 -1.38 -26.39 -4.41
C TYR A 191 -0.99 -24.91 -4.48
N LEU A 192 0.25 -24.57 -4.12
CA LEU A 192 0.76 -23.20 -4.23
C LEU A 192 0.80 -22.69 -5.68
N ARG A 193 1.09 -23.56 -6.66
CA ARG A 193 1.02 -23.23 -8.09
C ARG A 193 -0.42 -22.98 -8.56
N SER A 194 -1.38 -23.79 -8.10
CA SER A 194 -2.81 -23.56 -8.38
C SER A 194 -3.30 -22.23 -7.78
N LEU A 195 -2.90 -21.93 -6.54
CA LEU A 195 -3.18 -20.64 -5.90
C LEU A 195 -2.58 -19.47 -6.71
N GLN A 196 -1.31 -19.57 -7.11
CA GLN A 196 -0.65 -18.55 -7.91
C GLN A 196 -1.40 -18.29 -9.22
N PHE A 197 -1.82 -19.34 -9.94
CA PHE A 197 -2.57 -19.21 -11.18
C PHE A 197 -3.92 -18.51 -10.97
N HIS A 198 -4.69 -18.90 -9.95
CA HIS A 198 -5.98 -18.28 -9.65
C HIS A 198 -5.87 -16.83 -9.15
N LEU A 199 -4.78 -16.49 -8.44
CA LEU A 199 -4.51 -15.12 -8.02
C LEU A 199 -4.04 -14.24 -9.18
N ALA A 200 -3.17 -14.74 -10.07
CA ALA A 200 -2.66 -13.96 -11.22
C ALA A 200 -3.77 -13.49 -12.16
N VAL A 201 -4.77 -14.33 -12.43
CA VAL A 201 -5.95 -13.98 -13.25
C VAL A 201 -6.77 -12.83 -12.64
N SER A 202 -6.67 -12.61 -11.33
CA SER A 202 -7.38 -11.51 -10.65
C SER A 202 -6.71 -10.15 -10.84
N TYR A 203 -5.41 -10.11 -11.13
CA TYR A 203 -4.62 -8.87 -11.21
C TYR A 203 -4.28 -8.41 -12.64
N THR A 204 -4.34 -9.29 -13.64
CA THR A 204 -3.93 -8.98 -15.03
C THR A 204 -4.90 -8.11 -15.82
N CYS A 205 -6.03 -7.68 -15.25
CA CYS A 205 -7.02 -6.85 -15.95
C CYS A 205 -7.21 -5.51 -15.24
N SER A 206 -6.14 -4.71 -15.21
CA SER A 206 -6.11 -3.33 -14.72
C SER A 206 -5.27 -2.43 -15.64
N CYS A 207 -5.41 -2.57 -16.96
CA CYS A 207 -4.92 -1.64 -17.99
C CYS A 207 -5.68 -1.93 -19.28
N ASN A 208 -6.73 -1.16 -19.55
CA ASN A 208 -7.23 -0.74 -20.88
C ASN A 208 -8.70 -0.31 -20.73
N GLY A 209 -8.93 1.00 -20.82
CA GLY A 209 -10.21 1.68 -20.66
C GLY A 209 -10.02 2.97 -19.91
#